data_AF-A0A7A6PW34-F1
#
_entry.id   AF-A0A7A6PW34-F1
#
_cell.length_a   1.000
_cell.length_b   1.000
_cell.length_c   1.000
_cell.angle_alpha   90.00
_cell.angle_beta   90.00
_cell.angle_gamma   90.00
#
_symmetry.space_group_name_H-M   'P 1'
#
loop_
_entity.id
_entity.type
_entity.pdbx_description
1 polymer ?
#
loop_
_entity_poly.entity_id
_entity_poly.type
_entity_poly.pdbx_seq_one_letter_code
_entity_poly.pdbx_strand_id
1 'polypeptide(L)'
;DEAGRYSMDVEYGQYSVTLLVEGFPPSHAGTITVYEGSRPGTLNDFLGAMTEDDVMPEALRRFEEMVEEAARNAEAASQSAAAAKKSETAAASSKNAAKTSETNAANSAQAAATSQTASANSATAAKKSETNAKNSETAAKTSETNAKSSQTAAKTSETNAKASETAAKNSQVAAAQSESAAAGSATSAAGSATAAANSQKAAKT
;
A
#
# COMPACT_ATOMS: atom_id res chain seq x y z
N ASP A 1 53.49 -18.31 93.57
CA ASP A 1 53.40 -17.60 94.87
C ASP A 1 52.75 -18.53 95.89
N GLU A 2 52.58 -18.14 97.16
CA GLU A 2 51.89 -18.94 98.20
C GLU A 2 50.38 -19.17 97.93
N ALA A 3 49.87 -18.90 96.72
CA ALA A 3 48.46 -19.03 96.34
C ALA A 3 48.23 -19.93 95.11
N GLY A 4 49.21 -20.77 94.73
CA GLY A 4 49.07 -21.72 93.62
C GLY A 4 49.10 -21.08 92.23
N ARG A 5 49.60 -19.84 92.08
CA ARG A 5 49.80 -19.19 90.78
C ARG A 5 51.21 -19.41 90.26
N TYR A 6 51.30 -19.75 88.97
CA TYR A 6 52.51 -19.88 88.19
C TYR A 6 52.55 -18.79 87.12
N SER A 7 53.69 -18.12 86.98
CA SER A 7 53.95 -17.12 85.95
C SER A 7 55.32 -17.42 85.35
N MET A 8 55.44 -17.33 84.04
CA MET A 8 56.67 -17.57 83.30
C MET A 8 56.75 -16.58 82.14
N ASP A 9 57.91 -15.98 81.95
CA ASP A 9 58.21 -15.24 80.72
C ASP A 9 58.56 -16.27 79.65
N VAL A 10 57.76 -16.30 78.58
CA VAL A 10 57.92 -17.20 77.44
C VAL A 10 58.20 -16.38 76.19
N GLU A 11 59.05 -16.91 75.32
CA GLU A 11 59.29 -16.31 74.01
C GLU A 11 58.06 -16.50 73.09
N TYR A 12 58.04 -15.82 71.95
CA TYR A 12 56.99 -16.08 70.96
C TYR A 12 57.21 -17.47 70.36
N GLY A 13 56.13 -18.23 70.22
CA GLY A 13 56.21 -19.62 69.75
C GLY A 13 55.05 -20.47 70.21
N GLN A 14 55.06 -21.73 69.76
CA GLN A 14 54.08 -22.73 70.13
C GLN A 14 54.63 -23.60 71.26
N TYR A 15 53.85 -23.77 72.33
CA TYR A 15 54.26 -24.50 73.51
C TYR A 15 53.24 -25.60 73.84
N SER A 16 53.74 -26.80 74.08
CA SER A 16 52.96 -27.91 74.61
C SER A 16 52.94 -27.84 76.13
N VAL A 17 51.75 -27.72 76.71
CA VAL A 17 51.56 -27.57 78.16
C VAL A 17 51.22 -28.92 78.77
N THR A 18 52.02 -29.34 79.73
CA THR A 18 51.83 -30.60 80.45
C THR A 18 51.89 -30.32 81.96
N LEU A 19 50.89 -30.80 82.69
CA LEU A 19 50.78 -30.65 84.14
C LEU A 19 51.36 -31.89 84.82
N LEU A 20 52.24 -31.66 85.80
CA LEU A 20 52.89 -32.72 86.58
C LEU A 20 52.51 -32.57 88.06
N VAL A 21 51.88 -33.59 88.63
CA VAL A 21 51.44 -33.63 90.03
C VAL A 21 52.11 -34.81 90.72
N GLU A 22 52.70 -34.59 91.89
CA GLU A 22 53.43 -35.62 92.63
C GLU A 22 52.49 -36.80 92.98
N GLY A 23 52.84 -38.00 92.50
CA GLY A 23 52.03 -39.22 92.65
C GLY A 23 51.08 -39.53 91.48
N PHE A 24 50.96 -38.67 90.46
CA PHE A 24 50.12 -38.88 89.27
C PHE A 24 50.94 -38.82 87.96
N PRO A 25 50.54 -39.53 86.89
CA PRO A 25 51.20 -39.42 85.60
C PRO A 25 51.05 -38.01 85.01
N PRO A 26 52.04 -37.51 84.24
CA PRO A 26 51.94 -36.24 83.55
C PRO A 26 50.69 -36.19 82.67
N SER A 27 49.92 -35.10 82.74
CA SER A 27 48.71 -34.89 81.95
C SER A 27 48.91 -33.75 80.97
N HIS A 28 48.75 -34.04 79.68
CA HIS A 28 48.82 -33.00 78.64
C HIS A 28 47.58 -32.11 78.73
N ALA A 29 47.78 -30.83 79.06
CA ALA A 29 46.71 -29.87 79.25
C ALA A 29 46.29 -29.20 77.94
N GLY A 30 47.18 -29.13 76.95
CA GLY A 30 46.92 -28.61 75.62
C GLY A 30 48.10 -27.86 75.03
N THR A 31 47.90 -27.25 73.87
CA THR A 31 48.90 -26.41 73.20
C THR A 31 48.48 -24.95 73.32
N ILE A 32 49.44 -24.07 73.61
CA ILE A 32 49.27 -22.63 73.56
C ILE A 32 50.17 -22.03 72.47
N THR A 33 49.73 -20.94 71.87
CA THR A 33 50.53 -20.18 70.91
C THR A 33 50.67 -18.75 71.41
N VAL A 34 51.91 -18.30 71.58
CA VAL A 34 52.24 -16.93 71.99
C VAL A 34 52.74 -16.17 70.78
N TYR A 35 51.97 -15.17 70.34
CA TYR A 35 52.31 -14.31 69.21
C TYR A 35 53.14 -13.11 69.68
N GLU A 36 53.87 -12.48 68.76
CA GLU A 36 54.68 -11.28 69.04
C GLU A 36 53.86 -10.12 69.65
N GLY A 37 52.57 -10.05 69.32
CA GLY A 37 51.61 -9.08 69.88
C GLY A 37 50.71 -9.61 71.01
N SER A 38 50.93 -10.84 71.51
CA SER A 38 50.10 -11.43 72.56
C SER A 38 50.23 -10.64 73.86
N ARG A 39 49.08 -10.26 74.44
CA ARG A 39 49.03 -9.61 75.75
C ARG A 39 49.26 -10.64 76.86
N PRO A 40 49.92 -10.28 77.99
CA PRO A 40 49.99 -11.17 79.15
C PRO A 40 48.59 -11.60 79.59
N GLY A 41 48.43 -12.89 79.89
CA GLY A 41 47.14 -13.50 80.23
C GLY A 41 47.35 -14.79 81.02
N THR A 42 46.25 -15.43 81.42
CA THR A 42 46.31 -16.72 82.14
C THR A 42 46.51 -17.86 81.15
N LEU A 43 47.04 -18.99 81.63
CA LEU A 43 47.18 -20.20 80.81
C LEU A 43 45.88 -20.60 80.10
N ASN A 44 44.73 -20.45 80.76
CA ASN A 44 43.42 -20.75 80.17
C ASN A 44 42.99 -19.74 79.10
N ASP A 45 43.51 -18.50 79.13
CA ASP A 45 43.25 -17.51 78.07
C ASP A 45 43.96 -17.87 76.77
N PHE A 46 45.08 -18.60 76.87
CA PHE A 46 45.82 -19.11 75.71
C PHE A 46 45.40 -20.53 75.30
N LEU A 47 44.96 -21.37 76.26
CA LEU A 47 44.39 -22.69 75.98
C LEU A 47 42.96 -22.54 75.44
N GLY A 48 42.80 -22.66 74.13
CA GLY A 48 41.52 -22.47 73.44
C GLY A 48 41.36 -21.09 72.79
N ALA A 49 42.39 -20.24 72.82
CA ALA A 49 42.47 -19.12 71.91
C ALA A 49 42.48 -19.66 70.47
N MET A 50 41.60 -19.14 69.60
CA MET A 50 41.66 -19.47 68.17
C MET A 50 43.05 -19.10 67.66
N THR A 51 43.76 -20.09 67.13
CA THR A 51 45.07 -19.88 66.53
C THR A 51 44.90 -19.38 65.11
N GLU A 52 45.91 -18.69 64.56
CA GLU A 52 45.95 -18.31 63.14
C GLU A 52 45.70 -19.51 62.21
N ASP A 53 46.11 -20.72 62.61
CA ASP A 53 45.83 -21.97 61.90
C ASP A 53 44.33 -22.32 61.85
N ASP A 54 43.53 -21.86 62.83
CA ASP A 54 42.07 -22.05 62.86
C ASP A 54 41.34 -21.02 61.97
N VAL A 55 41.90 -19.82 61.80
CA VAL A 55 41.29 -18.72 61.02
C VAL A 55 41.71 -18.73 59.55
N MET A 56 42.91 -19.20 59.25
CA MET A 56 43.47 -19.29 57.90
C MET A 56 42.60 -20.11 56.91
N PRO A 57 41.96 -21.24 57.31
CA PRO A 57 41.00 -21.95 56.47
C PRO A 57 39.76 -21.12 56.12
N GLU A 58 39.24 -20.33 57.07
CA GLU A 58 38.05 -19.50 56.85
C GLU A 58 38.36 -18.29 55.96
N ALA A 59 39.51 -17.63 56.17
CA ALA A 59 39.94 -16.50 55.37
C ALA A 59 40.14 -16.88 53.90
N LEU A 60 40.75 -18.05 53.64
CA LEU A 60 40.93 -18.57 52.28
C LEU A 60 39.58 -18.88 51.61
N ARG A 61 38.63 -19.47 52.35
CA ARG A 61 37.28 -19.75 51.85
C ARG A 61 36.52 -18.48 51.47
N ARG A 62 36.63 -17.42 52.28
CA ARG A 62 36.02 -16.10 51.97
C ARG A 62 36.68 -15.43 50.76
N PHE A 63 37.98 -15.61 50.60
CA PHE A 63 38.70 -15.12 49.42
C PHE A 63 38.24 -15.86 48.16
N GLU A 64 38.11 -17.19 48.21
CA GLU A 64 37.57 -18.00 47.11
C GLU A 64 36.14 -17.57 46.74
N GLU A 65 35.25 -17.39 47.73
CA GLU A 65 33.89 -16.87 47.51
C GLU A 65 33.89 -15.51 46.80
N MET A 66 34.77 -14.59 47.22
CA MET A 66 34.91 -13.27 46.63
C MET A 66 35.41 -13.33 45.19
N VAL A 67 36.37 -14.21 44.90
CA VAL A 67 36.89 -14.43 43.54
C VAL A 67 35.80 -15.03 42.65
N GLU A 68 35.02 -15.98 43.14
CA GLU A 68 33.87 -16.53 42.41
C GLU A 68 32.79 -15.48 42.14
N GLU A 69 32.49 -14.63 43.12
CA GLU A 69 31.55 -13.52 42.94
C GLU A 69 32.07 -12.50 41.93
N ALA A 70 33.36 -12.14 41.99
CA ALA A 70 34.00 -11.28 41.01
C ALA A 70 33.94 -11.87 39.60
N ALA A 71 34.19 -13.17 39.45
CA ALA A 71 34.07 -13.88 38.18
C ALA A 71 32.62 -13.87 37.65
N ARG A 72 31.63 -14.12 38.52
CA ARG A 72 30.20 -14.04 38.15
C ARG A 72 29.80 -12.64 37.72
N ASN A 73 30.26 -11.61 38.44
CA ASN A 73 29.97 -10.22 38.11
C ASN A 73 30.63 -9.80 36.79
N ALA A 74 31.86 -10.24 36.52
CA ALA A 74 32.53 -10.00 35.24
C ALA A 74 31.78 -10.66 34.07
N GLU A 75 31.30 -11.89 34.25
CA GLU A 75 30.51 -12.59 33.24
C GLU A 75 29.16 -11.89 33.00
N ALA A 76 28.46 -11.48 34.06
CA ALA A 76 27.22 -10.71 33.94
C ALA A 76 27.43 -9.36 33.22
N ALA A 77 28.55 -8.68 33.47
CA ALA A 77 28.92 -7.45 32.78
C ALA A 77 29.22 -7.70 31.29
N SER A 78 29.91 -8.79 30.95
CA SER A 78 30.17 -9.21 29.57
C SER A 78 28.86 -9.48 28.80
N GLN A 79 27.94 -10.24 29.40
CA GLN A 79 26.62 -10.50 28.83
C GLN A 79 25.80 -9.22 28.65
N SER A 80 25.86 -8.31 29.62
CA SER A 80 25.18 -7.01 29.55
C SER A 80 25.74 -6.14 28.42
N ALA A 81 27.06 -6.13 28.23
CA ALA A 81 27.70 -5.42 27.12
C ALA A 81 27.31 -6.01 25.75
N ALA A 82 27.24 -7.34 25.63
CA ALA A 82 26.78 -8.02 24.42
C ALA A 82 25.30 -7.70 24.11
N ALA A 83 24.44 -7.71 25.13
CA ALA A 83 23.03 -7.33 25.00
C ALA A 83 22.87 -5.87 24.56
N ALA A 84 23.65 -4.95 25.14
CA ALA A 84 23.67 -3.54 24.73
C ALA A 84 24.07 -3.38 23.27
N LYS A 85 25.10 -4.12 22.80
CA LYS A 85 25.53 -4.06 21.39
C LYS A 85 24.47 -4.59 20.42
N LYS A 86 23.75 -5.64 20.81
CA LYS A 86 22.60 -6.16 20.06
C LYS A 86 21.46 -5.14 20.00
N SER A 87 21.19 -4.46 21.10
CA SER A 87 20.19 -3.40 21.18
C SER A 87 20.53 -2.20 20.29
N GLU A 88 21.80 -1.77 20.28
CA GLU A 88 22.29 -0.71 19.38
C GLU A 88 22.03 -1.06 17.91
N THR A 89 22.34 -2.31 17.53
CA THR A 89 22.11 -2.80 16.16
C THR A 89 20.62 -2.82 15.82
N ALA A 90 19.77 -3.31 16.73
CA ALA A 90 18.32 -3.32 16.54
C ALA A 90 17.74 -1.90 16.41
N ALA A 91 18.26 -0.94 17.18
CA ALA A 91 17.86 0.47 17.06
C ALA A 91 18.26 1.06 15.71
N ALA A 92 19.47 0.75 15.21
CA ALA A 92 19.91 1.18 13.87
C ALA A 92 19.04 0.57 12.76
N SER A 93 18.71 -0.72 12.83
CA SER A 93 17.77 -1.36 11.91
C SER A 93 16.37 -0.72 11.94
N SER A 94 15.87 -0.42 13.14
CA SER A 94 14.56 0.22 13.33
C SER A 94 14.53 1.63 12.72
N LYS A 95 15.61 2.42 12.90
CA LYS A 95 15.76 3.73 12.26
C LYS A 95 15.72 3.64 10.74
N ASN A 96 16.39 2.65 10.15
CA ASN A 96 16.36 2.43 8.70
C ASN A 96 14.97 2.03 8.22
N ALA A 97 14.29 1.12 8.93
CA ALA A 97 12.92 0.71 8.61
C ALA A 97 11.93 1.88 8.67
N ALA A 98 12.08 2.78 9.65
CA ALA A 98 11.29 4.01 9.73
C ALA A 98 11.51 4.90 8.50
N LYS A 99 12.76 5.12 8.09
CA LYS A 99 13.09 5.91 6.89
C LYS A 99 12.56 5.30 5.59
N THR A 100 12.58 3.97 5.48
CA THR A 100 11.92 3.26 4.37
C THR A 100 10.40 3.48 4.40
N SER A 101 9.80 3.44 5.58
CA SER A 101 8.36 3.67 5.74
C SER A 101 7.95 5.09 5.36
N GLU A 102 8.74 6.11 5.73
CA GLU A 102 8.55 7.49 5.30
C GLU A 102 8.59 7.61 3.77
N THR A 103 9.55 6.94 3.12
CA THR A 103 9.67 6.93 1.65
C THR A 103 8.45 6.28 1.00
N ASN A 104 7.98 5.15 1.54
CA ASN A 104 6.79 4.46 1.05
C ASN A 104 5.52 5.29 1.21
N ALA A 105 5.40 6.05 2.32
CA ALA A 105 4.29 6.97 2.53
C ALA A 105 4.30 8.11 1.51
N ALA A 106 5.46 8.70 1.24
CA ALA A 106 5.62 9.74 0.21
C ALA A 106 5.25 9.23 -1.20
N ASN A 107 5.72 8.03 -1.56
CA ASN A 107 5.38 7.38 -2.83
C ASN A 107 3.87 7.12 -2.95
N SER A 108 3.25 6.66 -1.87
CA SER A 108 1.80 6.42 -1.82
C SER A 108 1.00 7.71 -1.98
N ALA A 109 1.44 8.80 -1.35
CA ALA A 109 0.83 10.13 -1.52
C ALA A 109 0.95 10.63 -2.97
N GLN A 110 2.11 10.45 -3.61
CA GLN A 110 2.31 10.81 -5.02
C GLN A 110 1.42 9.97 -5.95
N ALA A 111 1.30 8.67 -5.70
CA ALA A 111 0.41 7.79 -6.46
C ALA A 111 -1.06 8.24 -6.33
N ALA A 112 -1.51 8.58 -5.11
CA ALA A 112 -2.85 9.10 -4.87
C ALA A 112 -3.12 10.42 -5.63
N ALA A 113 -2.17 11.35 -5.64
CA ALA A 113 -2.28 12.61 -6.39
C ALA A 113 -2.39 12.37 -7.91
N THR A 114 -1.61 11.44 -8.44
CA THR A 114 -1.70 11.02 -9.85
C THR A 114 -3.06 10.41 -10.17
N SER A 115 -3.57 9.53 -9.30
CA SER A 115 -4.91 8.93 -9.45
C SER A 115 -6.02 9.98 -9.42
N GLN A 116 -5.92 10.98 -8.54
CA GLN A 116 -6.88 12.09 -8.50
C GLN A 116 -6.90 12.89 -9.80
N THR A 117 -5.73 13.17 -10.37
CA THR A 117 -5.59 13.86 -11.66
C THR A 117 -6.19 13.03 -12.79
N ALA A 118 -5.90 11.73 -12.84
CA ALA A 118 -6.48 10.82 -13.83
C ALA A 118 -8.02 10.78 -13.74
N SER A 119 -8.57 10.72 -12.51
CA SER A 119 -10.01 10.77 -12.29
C SER A 119 -10.65 12.07 -12.78
N ALA A 120 -10.01 13.22 -12.54
CA ALA A 120 -10.49 14.52 -13.02
C ALA A 120 -10.51 14.60 -14.56
N ASN A 121 -9.48 14.05 -15.20
CA ASN A 121 -9.41 13.96 -16.66
C ASN A 121 -10.52 13.06 -17.22
N SER A 122 -10.75 11.89 -16.61
CA SER A 122 -11.85 10.99 -16.99
C SER A 122 -13.22 11.66 -16.83
N ALA A 123 -13.45 12.40 -15.75
CA ALA A 123 -14.70 13.16 -15.57
C ALA A 123 -14.89 14.23 -16.66
N THR A 124 -13.82 14.89 -17.08
CA THR A 124 -13.85 15.86 -18.19
C THR A 124 -14.15 15.19 -19.53
N ALA A 125 -13.52 14.04 -19.80
CA ALA A 125 -13.79 13.25 -20.99
C ALA A 125 -15.24 12.75 -21.05
N ALA A 126 -15.79 12.30 -19.92
CA ALA A 126 -17.19 11.88 -19.81
C ALA A 126 -18.16 13.02 -20.14
N LYS A 127 -17.94 14.23 -19.60
CA LYS A 127 -18.75 15.42 -19.93
C LYS A 127 -18.68 15.77 -21.42
N LYS A 128 -17.50 15.67 -22.03
CA LYS A 128 -17.34 15.87 -23.49
C LYS A 128 -18.12 14.84 -24.29
N SER A 129 -18.08 13.58 -23.87
CA SER A 129 -18.84 12.50 -24.50
C SER A 129 -20.35 12.72 -24.40
N GLU A 130 -20.85 13.18 -23.25
CA GLU A 130 -22.25 13.55 -23.07
C GLU A 130 -22.69 14.66 -24.04
N THR A 131 -21.88 15.72 -24.19
CA THR A 131 -22.14 16.79 -25.16
C THR A 131 -22.18 16.25 -26.59
N ASN A 132 -21.22 15.40 -26.96
CA ASN A 132 -21.20 14.80 -28.29
C ASN A 132 -22.44 13.95 -28.55
N ALA A 133 -22.90 13.17 -27.56
CA ALA A 133 -24.11 12.37 -27.68
C ALA A 133 -25.36 13.25 -27.93
N LYS A 134 -25.51 14.37 -27.20
CA LYS A 134 -26.61 15.34 -27.41
C LYS A 134 -26.56 15.98 -28.80
N ASN A 135 -25.35 16.28 -29.29
CA ASN A 135 -25.16 16.81 -30.65
C ASN A 135 -25.58 15.76 -31.70
N SER A 136 -25.18 14.50 -31.53
CA SER A 136 -25.58 13.40 -32.41
C SER A 136 -27.09 13.17 -32.39
N GLU A 137 -27.74 13.25 -31.22
CA GLU A 137 -29.20 13.17 -31.12
C GLU A 137 -29.89 14.29 -31.91
N THR A 138 -29.38 15.52 -31.80
CA THR A 138 -29.90 16.68 -32.55
C THR A 138 -29.73 16.52 -34.06
N ALA A 139 -28.56 16.03 -34.49
CA ALA A 139 -28.29 15.75 -35.90
C ALA A 139 -29.21 14.65 -36.45
N ALA A 140 -29.51 13.62 -35.65
CA ALA A 140 -30.45 12.57 -36.02
C ALA A 140 -31.87 13.10 -36.21
N LYS A 141 -32.38 13.93 -35.27
CA LYS A 141 -33.71 14.57 -35.40
C LYS A 141 -33.81 15.49 -36.62
N THR A 142 -32.74 16.23 -36.91
CA THR A 142 -32.65 17.05 -38.12
C THR A 142 -32.72 16.18 -39.39
N SER A 143 -31.99 15.06 -39.38
CA SER A 143 -31.98 14.12 -40.51
C SER A 143 -33.35 13.48 -40.74
N GLU A 144 -34.06 13.12 -39.67
CA GLU A 144 -35.44 12.62 -39.73
C GLU A 144 -36.39 13.65 -40.37
N THR A 145 -36.28 14.91 -39.96
CA THR A 145 -37.06 16.03 -40.52
C THR A 145 -36.79 16.21 -42.02
N ASN A 146 -35.52 16.16 -42.41
CA ASN A 146 -35.12 16.26 -43.82
C ASN A 146 -35.66 15.07 -44.63
N ALA A 147 -35.58 13.85 -44.11
CA ALA A 147 -36.14 12.67 -44.77
C ALA A 147 -37.66 12.79 -44.98
N LYS A 148 -38.40 13.31 -43.99
CA LYS A 148 -39.84 13.56 -44.12
C LYS A 148 -40.16 14.62 -45.17
N SER A 149 -39.34 15.67 -45.23
CA SER A 149 -39.44 16.72 -46.25
C SER A 149 -39.19 16.16 -47.65
N SER A 150 -38.15 15.34 -47.83
CA SER A 150 -37.86 14.65 -49.10
C SER A 150 -38.97 13.69 -49.53
N GLN A 151 -39.57 12.94 -48.59
CA GLN A 151 -40.74 12.10 -48.86
C GLN A 151 -41.92 12.93 -49.38
N THR A 152 -42.16 14.10 -48.78
CA THR A 152 -43.23 15.00 -49.20
C THR A 152 -42.97 15.56 -50.59
N ALA A 153 -41.74 16.02 -50.86
CA ALA A 153 -41.34 16.49 -52.18
C ALA A 153 -41.49 15.41 -53.26
N ALA A 154 -41.10 14.16 -52.97
CA ALA A 154 -41.28 13.05 -53.89
C ALA A 154 -42.76 12.80 -54.23
N LYS A 155 -43.65 12.81 -53.23
CA LYS A 155 -45.10 12.64 -53.43
C LYS A 155 -45.72 13.78 -54.24
N THR A 156 -45.24 15.01 -54.06
CA THR A 156 -45.62 16.16 -54.89
C THR A 156 -45.17 15.94 -56.35
N SER A 157 -43.93 15.49 -56.56
CA SER A 157 -43.43 15.18 -57.90
C SER A 157 -44.24 14.07 -58.60
N GLU A 158 -44.61 13.00 -57.88
CA GLU A 158 -45.51 11.96 -58.41
C GLU A 158 -46.86 12.54 -58.85
N THR A 159 -47.43 13.45 -58.06
CA THR A 159 -48.70 14.12 -58.39
C THR A 159 -48.56 14.98 -59.65
N ASN A 160 -47.48 15.76 -59.75
CA ASN A 160 -47.20 16.59 -60.91
C ASN A 160 -46.95 15.75 -62.18
N ALA A 161 -46.30 14.59 -62.05
CA ALA A 161 -46.10 13.67 -63.17
C ALA A 161 -47.44 13.15 -63.70
N LYS A 162 -48.36 12.72 -62.82
CA LYS A 162 -49.72 12.27 -63.22
C LYS A 162 -50.54 13.38 -63.86
N ALA A 163 -50.44 14.61 -63.34
CA ALA A 163 -51.08 15.77 -63.94
C ALA A 163 -50.52 16.04 -65.36
N SER A 164 -49.21 15.93 -65.54
CA SER A 164 -48.55 16.11 -66.84
C SER A 164 -48.93 15.02 -67.83
N GLU A 165 -49.03 13.77 -67.39
CA GLU A 165 -49.52 12.64 -68.21
C GLU A 165 -50.96 12.89 -68.69
N THR A 166 -51.83 13.35 -67.79
CA THR A 166 -53.21 13.71 -68.11
C THR A 166 -53.27 14.84 -69.14
N ALA A 167 -52.46 15.89 -68.95
CA ALA A 167 -52.37 17.01 -69.89
C ALA A 167 -51.89 16.55 -71.27
N ALA A 168 -50.87 15.69 -71.34
CA ALA A 168 -50.38 15.11 -72.58
C ALA A 168 -51.47 14.30 -73.30
N LYS A 169 -52.26 13.51 -72.57
CA LYS A 169 -53.37 12.74 -73.15
C LYS A 169 -54.46 13.64 -73.71
N ASN A 170 -54.81 14.72 -73.01
CA ASN A 170 -55.77 15.71 -73.49
C ASN A 170 -55.27 16.39 -74.77
N SER A 171 -53.99 16.75 -74.83
CA SER A 171 -53.38 17.31 -76.05
C SER A 171 -53.42 16.33 -77.23
N GLN A 172 -53.20 15.04 -77.02
CA GLN A 172 -53.38 14.03 -78.07
C GLN A 172 -54.83 13.98 -78.59
N VAL A 173 -55.81 14.03 -77.69
CA VAL A 173 -57.24 14.04 -78.07
C VAL A 173 -57.57 15.29 -78.88
N ALA A 174 -57.10 16.47 -78.45
CA ALA A 174 -57.31 17.73 -79.17
C ALA A 174 -56.66 17.69 -80.57
N ALA A 175 -55.46 17.12 -80.70
CA ALA A 175 -54.80 16.95 -82.00
C ALA A 175 -55.62 16.05 -82.94
N ALA A 176 -56.12 14.91 -82.46
CA ALA A 176 -56.96 14.01 -83.26
C ALA A 176 -58.30 14.64 -83.69
N GLN A 177 -58.90 15.46 -82.82
CA GLN A 177 -60.09 16.25 -83.16
C GLN A 177 -59.78 17.29 -84.25
N SER A 178 -58.64 17.97 -84.15
CA SER A 178 -58.18 18.94 -85.14
C SER A 178 -57.94 18.28 -86.50
N GLU A 179 -57.30 17.11 -86.53
CA GLU A 179 -57.10 16.30 -87.74
C GLU A 179 -58.44 15.91 -88.38
N SER A 180 -59.40 15.46 -87.57
CA SER A 180 -60.75 15.11 -88.03
C SER A 180 -61.49 16.32 -88.62
N ALA A 181 -61.38 17.49 -87.99
CA ALA A 181 -61.96 18.73 -88.49
C ALA A 181 -61.34 19.16 -89.83
N ALA A 182 -60.00 19.07 -89.96
CA ALA A 182 -59.29 19.36 -91.19
C ALA A 182 -59.72 18.43 -92.34
N ALA A 183 -59.86 17.13 -92.07
CA ALA A 183 -60.38 16.16 -93.03
C ALA A 183 -61.79 16.52 -93.51
N GLY A 184 -62.70 16.88 -92.58
CA GLY A 184 -64.05 17.33 -92.91
C GLY A 184 -64.09 18.61 -93.75
N SER A 185 -63.21 19.58 -93.45
CA SER A 185 -63.04 20.78 -94.27
C SER A 185 -62.55 20.45 -95.68
N ALA A 186 -61.60 19.53 -95.82
CA ALA A 186 -61.11 19.08 -97.13
C ALA A 186 -62.21 18.42 -97.96
N THR A 187 -63.04 17.55 -97.34
CA THR A 187 -64.22 16.97 -98.01
C THR A 187 -65.20 18.03 -98.46
N SER A 188 -65.49 19.03 -97.62
CA SER A 188 -66.41 20.12 -97.94
C SER A 188 -65.90 20.99 -99.11
N ALA A 189 -64.59 21.26 -99.13
CA ALA A 189 -63.93 21.97 -100.23
C ALA A 189 -64.01 21.17 -101.55
N ALA A 190 -63.75 19.86 -101.50
CA ALA A 190 -63.88 18.98 -102.66
C ALA A 190 -65.31 18.97 -103.21
N GLY A 191 -66.32 18.84 -102.35
CA GLY A 191 -67.73 18.92 -102.75
C GLY A 191 -68.08 20.28 -103.38
N SER A 192 -67.59 21.38 -102.81
CA SER A 192 -67.78 22.73 -103.36
C SER A 192 -67.13 22.89 -104.74
N ALA A 193 -65.93 22.33 -104.94
CA ALA A 193 -65.25 22.33 -106.24
C ALA A 193 -66.05 21.53 -107.29
N THR A 194 -66.59 20.36 -106.93
CA THR A 194 -67.48 19.59 -107.81
C THR A 194 -68.74 20.36 -108.16
N ALA A 195 -69.38 21.00 -107.18
CA ALA A 195 -70.58 21.82 -107.41
C ALA A 195 -70.29 22.99 -108.37
N ALA A 196 -69.18 23.70 -108.17
CA ALA A 196 -68.75 24.79 -109.06
C ALA A 196 -68.50 24.30 -110.50
N ALA A 197 -67.85 23.15 -110.67
CA ALA A 197 -67.62 22.56 -111.99
C ALA A 197 -68.93 22.19 -112.71
N ASN A 198 -69.90 21.64 -111.98
CA ASN A 198 -71.22 21.34 -112.52
C ASN A 198 -71.98 22.60 -112.95
N SER A 199 -71.96 23.65 -112.13
CA SER A 199 -72.57 24.96 -112.49
C SER A 199 -71.91 25.59 -113.72
N GLN A 200 -70.58 25.52 -113.85
CA GLN A 200 -69.88 25.98 -115.06
C GLN A 200 -70.29 25.20 -116.31
N LYS A 201 -70.54 23.89 -116.18
CA LYS A 201 -71.00 23.05 -117.29
C LYS A 201 -72.43 23.42 -117.72
N ALA A 202 -73.33 23.67 -116.76
CA ALA A 202 -74.70 24.09 -117.02
C ALA A 202 -74.80 25.49 -117.65
N ALA A 203 -73.88 26.41 -117.33
CA ALA A 203 -73.86 27.75 -117.92
C ALA A 203 -73.40 27.81 -119.39
N LYS A 204 -72.89 26.69 -119.95
CA LYS A 204 -72.39 26.60 -121.34
C LYS A 204 -73.38 25.95 -122.31
N THR A 205 -74.56 25.55 -121.83
CA THR A 205 -75.68 24.99 -122.61
C THR A 205 -76.78 26.02 -122.75
#